data_AF-A0A6A4R7G2-F1
#
_entry.id   AF-A0A6A4R7G2-F1
#
_cell.length_a   1.000
_cell.length_b   1.000
_cell.length_c   1.000
_cell.angle_alpha   90.00
_cell.angle_beta   90.00
_cell.angle_gamma   90.00
#
_symmetry.space_group_name_H-M   'P 1'
#
loop_
_entity.id
_entity.type
_entity.pdbx_description
1 polymer ?
#
loop_
_entity_poly.entity_id
_entity_poly.type
_entity_poly.pdbx_seq_one_letter_code
_entity_poly.pdbx_strand_id
1 'polypeptide(L)'
;MSEEHHLFMSRVRRLERKHNAMAHGYTARIRSDGLIVVGPQKKLESRMPLRAVVLFLGAFLLFKGFLIASIGLDSYQDRVAKLQAGSVLEQGGSYVMMVDPLSRLISEKIGPVLR
;
A
#
# COMPACT_ATOMS: atom_id res chain seq x y z
N MET A 1 -17.48 46.67 -12.30
CA MET A 1 -18.24 45.41 -12.15
C MET A 1 -18.73 45.33 -10.71
N SER A 2 -20.03 45.21 -10.49
CA SER A 2 -20.66 45.32 -9.16
C SER A 2 -20.43 44.09 -8.29
N GLU A 3 -20.31 44.29 -6.98
CA GLU A 3 -20.23 43.24 -5.93
C GLU A 3 -21.30 42.14 -6.09
N GLU A 4 -22.50 42.53 -6.54
CA GLU A 4 -23.61 41.61 -6.80
C GLU A 4 -23.27 40.54 -7.85
N HIS A 5 -22.51 40.91 -8.89
CA HIS A 5 -22.08 39.97 -9.91
C HIS A 5 -21.10 38.93 -9.35
N HIS A 6 -20.21 39.35 -8.45
CA HIS A 6 -19.28 38.43 -7.78
C HIS A 6 -20.01 37.43 -6.88
N LEU A 7 -21.01 37.90 -6.11
CA LEU A 7 -21.86 37.04 -5.29
C LEU A 7 -22.64 36.03 -6.15
N PHE A 8 -23.21 36.48 -7.27
CA PHE A 8 -23.90 35.60 -8.21
C PHE A 8 -22.96 34.51 -8.76
N MET A 9 -21.80 34.89 -9.29
CA MET A 9 -20.84 33.94 -9.85
C MET A 9 -20.30 32.96 -8.80
N SER A 10 -20.15 33.40 -7.54
CA SER A 10 -19.75 32.50 -6.44
C SER A 10 -20.77 31.38 -6.19
N ARG A 11 -22.07 31.70 -6.31
CA ARG A 11 -23.17 30.74 -6.15
C ARG A 11 -23.23 29.77 -7.32
N VAL A 12 -23.05 30.25 -8.55
CA VAL A 12 -22.99 29.41 -9.76
C VAL A 12 -21.88 28.39 -9.63
N ARG A 13 -20.65 28.82 -9.31
CA ARG A 13 -19.50 27.91 -9.10
C ARG A 13 -19.76 26.88 -8.00
N ARG A 14 -20.47 27.26 -6.93
CA ARG A 14 -20.83 26.32 -5.84
C ARG A 14 -21.81 25.26 -6.33
N LEU A 15 -22.78 25.65 -7.17
CA LEU A 15 -23.74 24.73 -7.77
C LEU A 15 -23.05 23.75 -8.73
N GLU A 16 -22.19 24.25 -9.61
CA GLU A 16 -21.40 23.43 -10.55
C GLU A 16 -20.51 22.42 -9.82
N ARG A 17 -19.78 22.85 -8.78
CA ARG A 17 -18.97 21.94 -7.95
C ARG A 17 -19.81 20.84 -7.32
N LYS A 18 -20.99 21.17 -6.79
CA LYS A 18 -21.90 20.19 -6.20
C LYS A 18 -22.39 19.21 -7.27
N HIS A 19 -22.78 19.71 -8.45
CA HIS A 19 -23.22 18.88 -9.56
C HIS A 19 -22.13 17.93 -10.04
N ASN A 20 -20.92 18.44 -10.30
CA ASN A 20 -19.78 17.63 -10.74
C ASN A 20 -19.36 16.58 -9.71
N ALA A 21 -19.45 16.90 -8.40
CA ALA A 21 -19.21 15.93 -7.34
C ALA A 21 -20.26 14.80 -7.31
N MET A 22 -21.51 15.09 -7.67
CA MET A 22 -22.60 14.10 -7.76
C MET A 22 -22.61 13.32 -9.09
N ALA A 23 -21.97 13.84 -10.15
CA ALA A 23 -21.91 13.19 -11.46
C ALA A 23 -21.25 11.80 -11.42
N HIS A 24 -20.38 11.55 -10.43
CA HIS A 24 -19.68 10.28 -10.24
C HIS A 24 -20.40 9.31 -9.28
N GLY A 25 -21.66 9.60 -8.92
CA GLY A 25 -22.46 8.81 -7.99
C GLY A 25 -22.89 9.58 -6.75
N TYR A 26 -23.99 9.14 -6.15
CA TYR A 26 -24.60 9.76 -4.98
C TYR A 26 -24.91 8.71 -3.92
N THR A 27 -24.82 9.10 -2.64
CA THR A 27 -25.18 8.26 -1.50
C THR A 27 -26.14 9.01 -0.59
N ALA A 28 -27.19 8.31 -0.16
CA ALA A 28 -28.14 8.82 0.82
C ALA A 28 -27.64 8.48 2.23
N ARG A 29 -27.64 9.47 3.12
CA ARG A 29 -27.33 9.29 4.55
C ARG A 29 -28.46 9.88 5.38
N ILE A 30 -28.85 9.16 6.42
CA ILE A 30 -29.80 9.67 7.41
C ILE A 30 -29.03 10.58 8.35
N ARG A 31 -29.48 11.82 8.47
CA ARG A 31 -28.94 12.80 9.42
C ARG A 31 -29.57 12.55 10.80
N SER A 32 -28.94 13.05 11.86
CA SER A 32 -29.40 12.88 13.25
C SER A 32 -30.82 13.42 13.53
N ASP A 33 -31.35 14.26 12.65
CA ASP A 33 -32.72 14.79 12.67
C ASP A 33 -33.73 13.88 11.94
N GLY A 34 -33.30 12.73 11.42
CA GLY A 34 -34.14 11.78 10.68
C GLY A 34 -34.32 12.11 9.20
N LEU A 35 -33.72 13.19 8.69
CA LEU A 35 -33.83 13.55 7.28
C LEU A 35 -32.83 12.78 6.42
N ILE A 36 -33.30 12.30 5.26
CA ILE A 36 -32.46 11.68 4.24
C ILE A 36 -31.77 12.77 3.44
N VAL A 37 -30.45 12.78 3.46
CA VAL A 37 -29.63 13.77 2.76
C VAL A 37 -28.78 13.06 1.73
N VAL A 38 -28.92 13.49 0.47
CA VAL A 38 -28.13 12.98 -0.64
C VAL A 38 -26.84 13.79 -0.76
N GLY A 39 -25.71 13.10 -0.68
CA GLY A 39 -24.38 13.68 -0.85
C GLY A 39 -23.63 12.99 -1.99
N PRO A 40 -22.57 13.63 -2.53
CA PRO A 40 -21.69 12.97 -3.49
C PRO A 40 -21.11 11.72 -2.85
N GLN A 41 -21.03 10.63 -3.61
CA GLN A 41 -20.37 9.42 -3.15
C GLN A 41 -18.91 9.76 -2.86
N LYS A 42 -18.51 9.69 -1.58
CA LYS A 42 -17.11 9.84 -1.20
C LYS A 42 -16.36 8.73 -1.94
N LYS A 43 -15.53 9.09 -2.92
CA LYS A 43 -14.53 8.17 -3.43
C LYS A 43 -13.74 7.75 -2.20
N LEU A 44 -13.77 6.47 -1.84
CA LEU A 44 -12.77 5.92 -0.96
C LEU A 44 -11.48 6.20 -1.72
N GLU A 45 -10.76 7.28 -1.38
CA GLU A 45 -9.39 7.41 -1.83
C GLU A 45 -8.73 6.16 -1.28
N SER A 46 -8.50 5.18 -2.15
CA SER A 46 -7.69 4.02 -1.88
C SER A 46 -6.27 4.53 -1.72
N ARG A 47 -6.04 5.26 -0.62
CA ARG A 47 -4.72 5.40 -0.04
C ARG A 47 -4.41 4.00 0.40
N MET A 48 -3.82 3.23 -0.50
CA MET A 48 -3.27 1.91 -0.22
C MET A 48 -2.61 2.04 1.14
N PRO A 49 -3.17 1.41 2.19
CA PRO A 49 -2.85 1.83 3.54
C PRO A 49 -1.38 1.53 3.69
N LEU A 50 -0.56 2.56 3.94
CA LEU A 50 0.89 2.40 4.10
C LEU A 50 1.21 1.27 5.11
N ARG A 51 0.30 1.06 6.07
CA ARG A 51 0.24 -0.08 6.99
C ARG A 51 0.29 -1.45 6.29
N ALA A 52 -0.50 -1.70 5.25
CA ALA A 52 -0.49 -2.96 4.52
C ALA A 52 0.83 -3.19 3.79
N VAL A 53 1.42 -2.14 3.21
CA VAL A 53 2.75 -2.22 2.56
C VAL A 53 3.82 -2.58 3.58
N VAL A 54 3.84 -1.88 4.72
CA VAL A 54 4.81 -2.15 5.79
C VAL A 54 4.64 -3.56 6.37
N LEU A 55 3.41 -4.02 6.58
CA LEU A 55 3.14 -5.39 7.04
C LEU A 55 3.61 -6.43 6.04
N PHE A 56 3.37 -6.22 4.74
CA PHE A 56 3.82 -7.13 3.69
C PHE A 56 5.35 -7.21 3.63
N LEU A 57 6.04 -6.06 3.66
CA LEU A 57 7.50 -6.00 3.69
C LEU A 57 8.08 -6.67 4.94
N GLY A 58 7.46 -6.44 6.11
CA GLY A 58 7.86 -7.08 7.36
C GLY A 58 7.71 -8.60 7.32
N ALA A 59 6.57 -9.10 6.84
CA ALA A 59 6.34 -10.54 6.67
C ALA A 59 7.34 -11.18 5.69
N PHE A 60 7.65 -10.48 4.59
CA PHE A 60 8.63 -10.93 3.61
C PHE A 60 10.04 -11.05 4.21
N LEU A 61 10.49 -10.06 4.99
CA LEU A 61 11.79 -10.12 5.68
C LEU A 61 11.86 -11.25 6.71
N LEU A 62 10.79 -11.47 7.47
CA LEU A 62 10.71 -12.59 8.41
C LEU A 62 10.78 -13.94 7.70
N PHE A 63 10.05 -14.11 6.61
CA PHE A 63 10.11 -15.32 5.78
C PHE A 63 11.51 -15.55 5.21
N LYS A 64 12.17 -14.49 4.72
CA LYS A 64 13.56 -14.54 4.24
C LYS A 64 14.54 -14.96 5.34
N GLY A 65 14.44 -14.37 6.53
CA GLY A 65 15.24 -14.76 7.69
C GLY A 65 14.99 -16.21 8.12
N PHE A 66 13.75 -16.68 8.08
CA PHE A 66 13.38 -18.07 8.34
C PHE A 66 14.00 -19.04 7.32
N LEU A 67 13.98 -18.70 6.03
CA LEU A 67 14.66 -19.52 5.00
C LEU A 67 16.16 -19.62 5.25
N ILE A 68 16.82 -18.52 5.62
CA ILE A 68 18.24 -18.51 5.96
C ILE A 68 18.51 -19.36 7.22
N ALA A 69 17.65 -19.26 8.24
CA ALA A 69 17.80 -20.03 9.48
C ALA A 69 17.57 -21.54 9.28
N SER A 70 16.64 -21.93 8.41
CA SER A 70 16.29 -23.33 8.15
C SER A 70 17.24 -24.04 7.18
N ILE A 71 17.72 -23.33 6.15
CA ILE A 71 18.58 -23.90 5.10
C ILE A 71 20.07 -23.70 5.41
N GLY A 72 20.39 -22.74 6.29
CA GLY A 72 21.75 -22.31 6.56
C GLY A 72 22.22 -21.24 5.57
N LEU A 73 23.12 -20.36 6.05
CA LEU A 73 23.56 -19.18 5.32
C LEU A 73 24.24 -19.51 3.99
N ASP A 74 25.10 -20.54 3.97
CA ASP A 74 25.90 -20.90 2.80
C ASP A 74 25.03 -21.50 1.68
N SER A 75 24.14 -22.43 2.03
CA SER A 75 23.25 -23.06 1.04
C SER A 75 22.16 -22.09 0.54
N TYR A 76 21.81 -21.05 1.31
CA TYR A 76 20.99 -19.95 0.84
C TYR A 76 21.72 -19.09 -0.21
N GLN A 77 22.99 -18.74 0.04
CA GLN A 77 23.80 -17.95 -0.89
C GLN A 77 23.99 -18.68 -2.23
N ASP A 78 24.20 -19.98 -2.21
CA ASP A 78 24.31 -20.79 -3.43
C ASP A 78 23.04 -20.74 -4.29
N ARG A 79 21.86 -20.68 -3.66
CA ARG A 79 20.57 -20.59 -4.37
C ARG A 79 20.38 -19.19 -4.98
N VAL A 80 20.80 -18.14 -4.28
CA VAL A 80 20.78 -16.76 -4.82
C VAL A 80 21.77 -16.61 -5.97
N ALA A 81 22.95 -17.22 -5.88
CA ALA A 81 23.92 -17.24 -6.97
C ALA A 81 23.38 -17.96 -8.22
N LYS A 82 22.64 -19.06 -8.04
CA LYS A 82 21.95 -19.74 -9.15
C LYS A 82 20.85 -18.87 -9.77
N LEU A 83 20.11 -18.10 -8.99
CA LEU A 83 19.12 -17.13 -9.48
C LEU A 83 19.78 -15.99 -10.29
N GLN A 84 20.97 -15.54 -9.89
CA GLN A 84 21.75 -14.55 -10.66
C GLN A 84 22.21 -15.07 -12.03
N ALA A 85 22.49 -16.38 -12.13
CA ALA A 85 22.90 -17.02 -13.38
C ALA A 85 21.71 -17.37 -14.30
N GLY A 86 20.47 -17.14 -13.86
CA GLY A 86 19.25 -17.49 -14.60
C GLY A 86 18.79 -16.44 -15.61
N SER A 87 17.53 -16.58 -16.03
CA SER A 87 16.81 -15.66 -16.91
C SER A 87 16.62 -14.26 -16.30
N VAL A 88 16.25 -13.27 -17.12
CA VAL A 88 16.08 -11.86 -16.68
C VAL A 88 15.08 -11.73 -15.50
N LEU A 89 14.05 -12.58 -15.44
CA LEU A 89 13.10 -12.60 -14.33
C LEU A 89 13.74 -13.15 -13.04
N GLU A 90 14.56 -14.19 -13.16
CA GLU A 90 15.28 -14.82 -12.05
C GLU A 90 16.39 -13.91 -11.51
N GLN A 91 17.07 -13.18 -12.39
CA GLN A 91 18.01 -12.13 -12.03
C GLN A 91 17.34 -11.02 -11.22
N GLY A 92 16.12 -10.60 -11.59
CA GLY A 92 15.33 -9.64 -10.82
C GLY A 92 14.99 -10.16 -9.42
N GLY A 93 14.61 -11.44 -9.31
CA GLY A 93 14.38 -12.10 -8.02
C GLY A 93 15.66 -12.20 -7.17
N SER A 94 16.81 -12.42 -7.80
CA SER A 94 18.10 -12.52 -7.11
C SER A 94 18.51 -11.23 -6.41
N TYR A 95 18.23 -10.07 -7.01
CA TYR A 95 18.54 -8.77 -6.45
C TYR A 95 17.72 -8.49 -5.18
N VAL A 96 16.44 -8.87 -5.20
CA VAL A 96 15.56 -8.78 -4.02
C VAL A 96 15.97 -9.77 -2.92
N MET A 97 16.55 -10.91 -3.30
CA MET A 97 16.94 -11.99 -2.39
C MET A 97 18.39 -11.90 -1.87
N MET A 98 19.20 -10.91 -2.28
CA MET A 98 20.55 -10.71 -1.72
C MET A 98 20.51 -10.62 -0.19
N VAL A 99 21.50 -11.20 0.49
CA VAL A 99 21.50 -11.26 1.96
C VAL A 99 21.65 -9.85 2.55
N ASP A 100 20.59 -9.35 3.19
CA ASP A 100 20.62 -8.06 3.88
C ASP A 100 21.09 -8.21 5.34
N PRO A 101 21.74 -7.19 5.94
CA PRO A 101 22.13 -7.20 7.35
C PRO A 101 20.98 -7.50 8.32
N LEU A 102 19.78 -7.00 8.01
CA LEU A 102 18.55 -7.29 8.77
C LEU A 102 18.15 -8.77 8.72
N SER A 103 18.20 -9.38 7.54
CA SER A 103 17.85 -10.80 7.35
C SER A 103 18.85 -11.72 8.07
N ARG A 104 20.13 -11.33 8.13
CA ARG A 104 21.16 -12.05 8.91
C ARG A 104 20.89 -11.99 10.41
N LEU A 105 20.59 -10.80 10.96
CA LEU A 105 20.25 -10.63 12.38
C LEU A 105 18.99 -11.41 12.79
N ILE A 106 17.99 -11.48 11.91
CA ILE A 106 16.77 -12.28 12.15
C ILE A 106 17.12 -13.78 12.17
N SER A 107 17.95 -14.24 11.23
CA SER A 107 18.40 -15.63 11.19
C SER A 107 19.18 -16.03 12.44
N GLU A 108 20.10 -15.20 12.92
CA GLU A 108 20.88 -15.45 14.15
C GLU A 108 20.00 -15.57 15.40
N LYS A 109 18.87 -14.84 15.45
CA LYS A 109 17.90 -14.94 16.56
C LYS A 109 16.95 -16.13 16.44
N ILE A 110 16.62 -16.56 15.23
CA ILE A 110 15.68 -17.67 14.97
C ILE A 110 16.40 -19.03 14.96
N GLY A 111 17.67 -19.06 14.56
CA GLY A 111 18.50 -20.27 14.50
C GLY A 111 18.53 -21.13 15.78
N PRO A 112 18.52 -20.57 17.00
CA PRO A 112 18.45 -21.34 18.24
C PRO A 112 17.12 -22.08 18.47
N VAL A 113 16.04 -21.68 17.79
CA VAL A 113 14.69 -22.26 17.94
C VAL A 113 14.46 -23.43 16.97
N LEU A 114 15.21 -23.47 15.87
CA LEU A 114 15.12 -24.50 14.82
C LEU A 114 16.16 -25.63 14.96
N ARG A 115 17.01 -25.57 16.00
CA ARG A 115 18.11 -26.51 16.24
C ARG A 115 17.73 -27.61 17.21
#